data_AF-A0AAJ0P8T0-F1
#
_entry.id   AF-A0AAJ0P8T0-F1
#
_cell.length_a   1.000
_cell.length_b   1.000
_cell.length_c   1.000
_cell.angle_alpha   90.00
_cell.angle_beta   90.00
_cell.angle_gamma   90.00
#
_symmetry.space_group_name_H-M   'P 1'
#
loop_
_entity.id
_entity.type
_entity.pdbx_description
1 polymer ?
#
loop_
_entity_poly.entity_id
_entity_poly.type
_entity_poly.pdbx_seq_one_letter_code
_entity_poly.pdbx_strand_id
1 'polypeptide(L)'
;MVSTSNDGIMSEYLVKWGLAKTSERERPTDLLETLYIAERFQAGDDLKPLRQGYDHSVWNGVSAAEVDRRLIMLDEFMIKLARDRAEMWGAN
;
A
#
# COMPACT_ATOMS: atom_id res chain seq x y z
N MET A 1 -15.05 13.40 6.24
CA MET A 1 -14.67 13.19 4.82
C MET A 1 -13.26 12.60 4.63
N VAL A 2 -12.56 12.16 5.70
CA VAL A 2 -11.22 11.55 5.58
C VAL A 2 -11.27 10.15 4.95
N SER A 3 -12.27 9.31 5.28
CA SER A 3 -12.40 7.96 4.72
C SER A 3 -12.41 7.96 3.19
N THR A 4 -13.28 8.75 2.55
CA THR A 4 -13.37 8.81 1.08
C THR A 4 -12.06 9.27 0.41
N SER A 5 -11.32 10.18 1.05
CA SER A 5 -10.01 10.62 0.56
C SER A 5 -8.95 9.52 0.70
N ASN A 6 -8.93 8.84 1.84
CA ASN A 6 -8.04 7.71 2.11
C ASN A 6 -8.32 6.54 1.16
N ASP A 7 -9.58 6.22 0.91
CA ASP A 7 -10.00 5.19 -0.06
C ASP A 7 -9.52 5.52 -1.48
N GLY A 8 -9.61 6.79 -1.89
CA GLY A 8 -9.05 7.26 -3.16
C GLY A 8 -7.53 7.06 -3.23
N ILE A 9 -6.80 7.51 -2.21
CA ILE A 9 -5.33 7.34 -2.14
C ILE A 9 -4.97 5.85 -2.15
N MET A 10 -5.66 5.02 -1.37
CA MET A 10 -5.41 3.58 -1.32
C MET A 10 -5.76 2.89 -2.65
N SER A 11 -6.61 3.49 -3.50
CA SER A 11 -6.86 3.04 -4.88
C SER A 11 -5.68 3.29 -5.80
N GLU A 12 -5.07 4.46 -5.70
CA GLU A 12 -3.85 4.76 -6.45
C GLU A 12 -2.71 3.80 -6.06
N TYR A 13 -2.54 3.53 -4.76
CA TYR A 13 -1.52 2.59 -4.28
C TYR A 13 -1.77 1.15 -4.67
N LEU A 14 -3.03 0.71 -4.73
CA LEU A 14 -3.37 -0.62 -5.24
C LEU A 14 -2.94 -0.79 -6.71
N VAL A 15 -3.19 0.21 -7.55
CA VAL A 15 -2.74 0.21 -8.95
C VAL A 15 -1.21 0.22 -9.03
N LYS A 16 -0.55 1.07 -8.23
CA LYS A 16 0.91 1.14 -8.16
C LYS A 16 1.54 -0.21 -7.78
N TRP A 17 0.98 -0.90 -6.78
CA TRP A 17 1.40 -2.24 -6.38
C TRP A 17 1.22 -3.27 -7.49
N GLY A 18 0.08 -3.27 -8.18
CA GLY A 18 -0.17 -4.19 -9.31
C GLY A 18 0.82 -3.99 -10.46
N LEU A 19 1.18 -2.73 -10.76
CA LEU A 19 2.22 -2.40 -11.74
C LEU A 19 3.61 -2.83 -11.27
N ALA A 20 3.93 -2.65 -9.98
CA ALA A 20 5.21 -3.08 -9.42
C ALA A 20 5.38 -4.60 -9.47
N LYS A 21 4.31 -5.37 -9.24
CA LYS A 21 4.33 -6.84 -9.33
C LYS A 21 4.45 -7.39 -10.75
N THR A 22 3.95 -6.66 -11.74
CA THR A 22 3.98 -7.09 -13.15
C THR A 22 5.21 -6.58 -13.90
N SER A 23 5.96 -5.65 -13.32
CA SER A 23 7.19 -5.14 -13.91
C SER A 23 8.36 -6.07 -13.62
N GLU A 24 9.14 -6.43 -14.65
CA GLU A 24 10.44 -7.11 -14.49
C GLU A 24 11.48 -6.24 -13.74
N ARG A 25 11.23 -4.92 -13.67
CA ARG A 25 11.97 -4.02 -12.79
C ARG A 25 11.25 -3.94 -11.45
N GLU A 26 11.63 -4.82 -10.53
CA GLU A 26 11.30 -4.60 -9.12
C GLU A 26 11.80 -3.20 -8.73
N ARG A 27 10.90 -2.37 -8.21
CA ARG A 27 11.23 -1.06 -7.65
C ARG A 27 11.05 -1.14 -6.13
N PRO A 28 12.10 -1.52 -5.37
CA PRO A 28 12.01 -1.75 -3.94
C PRO A 28 11.46 -0.54 -3.19
N THR A 29 11.85 0.67 -3.60
CA THR A 29 11.35 1.95 -3.07
C THR A 29 9.83 2.11 -3.18
N ASP A 30 9.26 1.78 -4.33
CA ASP A 30 7.82 1.94 -4.59
C ASP A 30 7.02 0.93 -3.75
N LEU A 31 7.56 -0.28 -3.56
CA LEU A 31 6.97 -1.31 -2.70
C LEU A 31 7.02 -0.91 -1.22
N LEU A 32 8.15 -0.34 -0.76
CA LEU A 32 8.30 0.15 0.61
C LEU A 32 7.36 1.32 0.93
N GLU A 33 7.21 2.27 0.01
CA GLU A 33 6.23 3.35 0.16
C GLU A 33 4.80 2.79 0.22
N THR A 34 4.48 1.85 -0.69
CA THR A 34 3.17 1.20 -0.72
C THR A 34 2.90 0.45 0.58
N LEU A 35 3.90 -0.27 1.12
CA LEU A 35 3.82 -0.94 2.40
C LEU A 35 3.48 0.04 3.52
N TYR A 36 4.24 1.12 3.62
CA TYR A 36 4.03 2.15 4.63
C TYR A 36 2.61 2.73 4.58
N ILE A 37 2.15 3.13 3.40
CA ILE A 37 0.82 3.75 3.25
C ILE A 37 -0.29 2.75 3.55
N ALA A 38 -0.14 1.49 3.16
CA ALA A 38 -1.13 0.45 3.47
C ALA A 38 -1.22 0.17 4.97
N GLU A 39 -0.09 0.09 5.68
CA GLU A 39 -0.08 -0.07 7.15
C GLU A 39 -0.81 1.09 7.83
N ARG A 40 -0.57 2.33 7.37
CA ARG A 40 -1.23 3.54 7.89
C ARG A 40 -2.72 3.59 7.58
N PHE A 41 -3.11 3.10 6.41
CA PHE A 41 -4.52 2.98 6.03
C PHE A 41 -5.26 2.02 6.96
N GLN A 42 -4.66 0.86 7.24
CA GLN A 42 -5.23 -0.12 8.18
C GLN A 42 -5.31 0.43 9.61
N ALA A 43 -4.35 1.26 10.02
CA ALA A 43 -4.36 1.95 11.31
C ALA A 43 -5.43 3.06 11.40
N GLY A 44 -6.03 3.47 10.27
CA GLY A 44 -7.01 4.54 10.21
C GLY A 44 -6.41 5.95 10.21
N ASP A 45 -5.12 6.08 9.91
CA ASP A 45 -4.41 7.37 9.86
C ASP A 45 -4.82 8.20 8.61
N ASP A 46 -4.63 9.52 8.66
CA ASP A 46 -4.83 10.38 7.48
C ASP A 46 -3.68 10.18 6.48
N LEU A 47 -3.99 9.60 5.32
CA LEU A 47 -2.98 9.23 4.34
C LEU A 47 -2.40 10.42 3.58
N LYS A 48 -3.14 11.53 3.48
CA LYS A 48 -2.73 12.67 2.66
C LYS A 48 -1.41 13.30 3.15
N PRO A 49 -1.25 13.66 4.42
CA PRO A 49 0.03 14.18 4.92
C PRO A 49 1.12 13.10 4.93
N LEU A 50 0.76 11.84 5.21
CA LEU A 50 1.72 10.73 5.28
C LEU A 50 2.34 10.41 3.93
N ARG A 51 1.56 10.47 2.85
CA ARG A 51 2.04 10.34 1.47
C ARG A 51 2.99 11.47 1.08
N GLN A 52 2.65 12.71 1.45
CA GLN A 52 3.47 13.88 1.09
C GLN A 52 4.79 13.95 1.87
N GLY A 53 4.79 13.46 3.10
CA GLY A 53 5.95 13.44 3.98
C GLY A 53 6.67 12.09 4.06
N TYR A 54 6.36 11.14 3.16
CA TYR A 54 7.02 9.84 3.18
C TYR A 54 8.51 9.99 2.89
N ASP A 55 9.33 9.37 3.74
CA ASP A 55 10.78 9.35 3.61
C ASP A 55 11.30 7.95 3.94
N HIS A 56 12.33 7.48 3.23
CA HIS A 56 12.88 6.14 3.45
C HIS A 56 13.46 5.91 4.85
N SER A 57 13.79 6.99 5.58
CA SER A 57 14.28 6.88 6.96
C SER A 57 13.29 6.22 7.92
N VAL A 58 12.00 6.12 7.57
CA VAL A 58 11.03 5.34 8.35
C VAL A 58 11.39 3.86 8.46
N TRP A 59 12.21 3.36 7.52
CA TRP A 59 12.71 1.98 7.51
C TRP A 59 14.05 1.83 8.22
N ASN A 60 14.65 2.92 8.71
CA ASN A 60 15.92 2.85 9.45
C ASN A 60 15.74 2.03 10.73
N GLY A 61 16.56 0.99 10.89
CA GLY A 61 16.48 0.07 12.04
C GLY A 61 15.47 -1.06 11.89
N VAL A 62 14.69 -1.11 10.79
CA VAL A 62 13.86 -2.27 10.45
C VAL A 62 14.73 -3.29 9.73
N SER A 63 14.78 -4.52 10.23
CA SER A 63 15.55 -5.58 9.59
C SER A 63 14.94 -6.00 8.25
N ALA A 64 15.77 -6.44 7.31
CA ALA A 64 15.27 -6.95 6.01
C ALA A 64 14.25 -8.10 6.18
N ALA A 65 14.50 -9.02 7.12
CA ALA A 65 13.57 -10.11 7.41
C ALA A 65 12.20 -9.64 7.91
N GLU A 66 12.17 -8.52 8.63
CA GLU A 66 10.92 -7.90 9.09
C GLU A 66 10.19 -7.21 7.94
N VAL A 67 10.93 -6.50 7.07
CA VAL A 67 10.37 -5.92 5.84
C VAL A 67 9.78 -7.01 4.95
N ASP A 68 10.49 -8.12 4.74
CA ASP A 68 10.01 -9.23 3.90
C ASP A 68 8.70 -9.82 4.43
N ARG A 69 8.60 -10.03 5.76
CA ARG A 69 7.34 -10.49 6.39
C ARG A 69 6.20 -9.52 6.15
N ARG A 70 6.45 -8.22 6.32
CA ARG A 70 5.45 -7.18 6.10
C ARG A 70 5.03 -7.06 4.64
N LEU A 71 5.96 -7.25 3.70
CA LEU A 71 5.67 -7.30 2.27
C LEU A 71 4.76 -8.50 1.91
N ILE A 72 4.93 -9.66 2.56
CA ILE A 72 4.02 -10.79 2.39
C ILE A 72 2.60 -10.43 2.88
N MET A 73 2.49 -9.81 4.07
CA MET A 73 1.20 -9.36 4.60
C MET A 73 0.55 -8.27 3.74
N LEU A 74 1.35 -7.37 3.18
CA LEU A 74 0.90 -6.37 2.22
C LEU A 74 0.27 -7.02 0.98
N ASP A 75 0.86 -8.10 0.48
CA ASP A 75 0.36 -8.83 -0.67
C ASP A 75 -1.07 -9.34 -0.43
N GLU A 76 -1.28 -10.00 0.70
CA GLU A 76 -2.58 -10.52 1.11
C GLU A 76 -3.61 -9.40 1.27
N PHE A 77 -3.19 -8.30 1.89
CA PHE A 77 -4.03 -7.11 2.05
C PHE A 77 -4.44 -6.50 0.71
N MET A 78 -3.49 -6.31 -0.21
CA MET A 78 -3.76 -5.72 -1.53
C MET A 78 -4.66 -6.59 -2.38
N ILE A 79 -4.47 -7.92 -2.34
CA ILE A 79 -5.35 -8.87 -3.02
C ILE A 79 -6.77 -8.77 -2.47
N LYS A 80 -6.92 -8.72 -1.14
CA LYS A 80 -8.24 -8.55 -0.52
C LYS A 80 -8.88 -7.22 -0.92
N LEU A 81 -8.13 -6.12 -0.82
CA LEU A 81 -8.60 -4.80 -1.20
C LEU A 81 -9.05 -4.73 -2.67
N ALA A 82 -8.33 -5.39 -3.58
CA ALA A 82 -8.72 -5.50 -4.97
C ALA A 82 -10.04 -6.23 -5.15
N ARG A 83 -10.25 -7.34 -4.43
CA ARG A 83 -11.51 -8.10 -4.45
C ARG A 83 -12.67 -7.27 -3.92
N ASP A 84 -12.50 -6.67 -2.74
CA ASP A 84 -13.53 -5.84 -2.10
C ASP A 84 -13.96 -4.69 -3.04
N ARG A 85 -13.03 -4.10 -3.80
CA ARG A 85 -13.34 -3.06 -4.79
C ARG A 85 -13.99 -3.59 -6.06
N ALA A 86 -13.58 -4.75 -6.56
CA ALA A 86 -14.22 -5.40 -7.70
C ALA A 86 -15.68 -5.74 -7.39
N GLU A 87 -15.96 -6.21 -6.16
CA GLU A 87 -17.31 -6.46 -5.67
C GLU A 87 -18.13 -5.16 -5.55
N MET A 88 -17.54 -4.08 -5.02
CA MET A 88 -18.22 -2.76 -4.94
C MET A 88 -18.58 -2.17 -6.32
N TRP A 89 -17.78 -2.42 -7.35
CA TRP A 89 -18.02 -1.90 -8.70
C TRP A 89 -18.87 -2.82 -9.58
N GLY A 90 -19.39 -3.93 -9.03
CA GLY A 90 -20.35 -4.78 -9.72
C GLY A 90 -19.73 -5.69 -10.78
N ALA A 91 -18.54 -6.25 -10.52
CA ALA A 91 -18.12 -7.46 -11.21
C ALA A 91 -18.95 -8.66 -10.72
N ASN A 92 -20.21 -8.71 -11.15
CA ASN A 92 -21.09 -9.87 -11.08
C ASN A 92 -21.62 -10.15 -12.49
#